data_AF-A0A3T0EAZ1-F1
#
_entry.id   AF-A0A3T0EAZ1-F1
#
_cell.length_a   1.000
_cell.length_b   1.000
_cell.length_c   1.000
_cell.angle_alpha   90.00
_cell.angle_beta   90.00
_cell.angle_gamma   90.00
#
_symmetry.space_group_name_H-M   'P 1'
#
loop_
_entity.id
_entity.type
_entity.pdbx_description
1 polymer ?
#
loop_
_entity_poly.entity_id
_entity_poly.type
_entity_poly.pdbx_seq_one_letter_code
_entity_poly.pdbx_strand_id
1 'polypeptide(L)'
;MSGFARLSGVAATISLMSALPLISGEMSARADNALWSSIAERYLGSALEGSWDEGEALFQTASFTIDASDSDMVPQVNGRSLDDLQTFDLGHLALARDARRQQNCLAEAVYYEARGETLSGQMAVAEVVLNRVRHRAYPDNICGVVYQGSERQTGCQFSFACDGSAERAPRGRAWRQSQLVAKHAMLGFAPQVTRSATHFHTASVNPVWSSSLVQTRQIGYHVFYRMPNRAERDLIDRGV
;
A
#
# COMPACT_ATOMS: atom_id res chain seq x y z
N MET A 1 76.02 27.42 -32.38
CA MET A 1 75.19 28.25 -31.49
C MET A 1 73.75 27.84 -31.74
N SER A 2 73.17 27.15 -30.76
CA SER A 2 72.03 26.25 -30.90
C SER A 2 70.70 27.00 -31.00
N GLY A 3 69.91 26.68 -32.03
CA GLY A 3 68.51 27.06 -32.14
C GLY A 3 67.64 26.12 -31.30
N PHE A 4 66.85 26.70 -30.38
CA PHE A 4 65.89 25.95 -29.58
C PHE A 4 64.49 26.02 -30.17
N ALA A 5 63.85 24.85 -30.15
CA ALA A 5 62.61 24.49 -30.82
C ALA A 5 61.36 25.18 -30.24
N ARG A 6 60.39 25.42 -31.13
CA ARG A 6 59.00 25.71 -30.77
C ARG A 6 58.38 24.46 -30.15
N LEU A 7 57.93 24.54 -28.91
CA LEU A 7 57.08 23.54 -28.28
C LEU A 7 55.63 24.02 -28.29
N SER A 8 54.80 23.23 -28.96
CA SER A 8 53.35 23.35 -29.08
C SER A 8 52.69 23.17 -27.71
N GLY A 9 51.97 24.19 -27.24
CA GLY A 9 51.04 24.06 -26.12
C GLY A 9 49.67 23.67 -26.62
N VAL A 10 49.34 22.37 -26.60
CA VAL A 10 47.97 21.90 -26.73
C VAL A 10 47.29 22.10 -25.38
N ALA A 11 46.36 23.05 -25.30
CA ALA A 11 45.51 23.22 -24.13
C ALA A 11 44.55 22.02 -24.04
N ALA A 12 44.82 21.10 -23.12
CA ALA A 12 43.88 20.04 -22.76
C ALA A 12 42.73 20.65 -21.94
N THR A 13 41.60 20.91 -22.59
CA THR A 13 40.36 21.26 -21.92
C THR A 13 39.80 20.02 -21.23
N ILE A 14 40.00 19.92 -19.92
CA ILE A 14 39.30 18.95 -19.08
C ILE A 14 37.82 19.37 -19.06
N SER A 15 37.01 18.74 -19.93
CA SER A 15 35.56 18.82 -19.81
C SER A 15 35.14 18.00 -18.60
N LEU A 16 35.03 18.65 -17.44
CA LEU A 16 34.21 18.12 -16.34
C LEU A 16 32.76 18.12 -16.82
N MET A 17 32.28 16.96 -17.32
CA MET A 17 30.85 16.75 -17.46
C MET A 17 30.22 16.84 -16.08
N SER A 18 29.48 17.93 -15.87
CA SER A 18 28.70 18.17 -14.67
C SER A 18 27.56 17.14 -14.59
N ALA A 19 27.78 16.04 -13.88
CA ALA A 19 26.70 15.19 -13.41
C ALA A 19 26.04 15.85 -12.19
N LEU A 20 25.10 16.77 -12.44
CA LEU A 20 24.21 17.37 -11.44
C LEU A 20 22.83 16.66 -11.51
N PRO A 21 22.02 16.61 -10.44
CA PRO A 21 22.04 15.52 -9.47
C PRO A 21 20.65 14.90 -9.30
N LEU A 22 20.34 13.82 -10.02
CA LEU A 22 19.06 13.09 -9.83
C LEU A 22 18.99 12.32 -8.48
N ILE A 23 20.13 12.15 -7.81
CA ILE A 23 20.22 11.52 -6.48
C ILE A 23 19.83 12.50 -5.36
N SER A 24 19.98 13.81 -5.59
CA SER A 24 19.72 14.83 -4.56
C SER A 24 18.26 14.89 -4.13
N GLY A 25 17.31 14.81 -5.07
CA GLY A 25 15.88 14.91 -4.78
C GLY A 25 15.31 13.71 -4.03
N GLU A 26 15.77 12.48 -4.33
CA GLU A 26 15.37 11.31 -3.54
C GLU A 26 16.00 11.30 -2.16
N MET A 27 17.25 11.75 -2.03
CA MET A 27 17.93 11.84 -0.74
C MET A 27 17.36 12.95 0.13
N SER A 28 17.04 14.12 -0.43
CA SER A 28 16.37 15.19 0.29
C SER A 28 14.98 14.75 0.72
N ALA A 29 14.17 14.16 -0.17
CA ALA A 29 12.86 13.65 0.19
C ALA A 29 12.92 12.55 1.27
N ARG A 30 13.92 11.64 1.23
CA ARG A 30 14.13 10.65 2.29
C ARG A 30 14.58 11.28 3.61
N ALA A 31 15.48 12.27 3.57
CA ALA A 31 15.94 13.00 4.74
C ALA A 31 14.81 13.84 5.36
N ASP A 32 14.02 14.51 4.54
CA ASP A 32 12.83 15.25 4.94
C ASP A 32 11.79 14.31 5.56
N ASN A 33 11.50 13.17 4.92
CA ASN A 33 10.59 12.17 5.46
C ASN A 33 11.08 11.60 6.80
N ALA A 34 12.38 11.33 6.95
CA ALA A 34 12.97 10.85 8.20
C ALA A 34 12.94 11.93 9.30
N LEU A 35 13.23 13.19 8.93
CA LEU A 35 13.15 14.34 9.82
C LEU A 35 11.72 14.51 10.34
N TRP A 36 10.74 14.57 9.43
CA TRP A 36 9.32 14.70 9.76
C TRP A 36 8.80 13.50 10.57
N SER A 37 9.24 12.28 10.25
CA SER A 37 8.90 11.09 11.04
C SER A 37 9.44 11.20 12.47
N SER A 38 10.69 11.65 12.64
CA SER A 38 11.28 11.82 13.98
C SER A 38 10.63 12.94 14.79
N ILE A 39 10.20 14.03 14.13
CA ILE A 39 9.48 15.13 14.77
C ILE A 39 8.10 14.63 15.23
N ALA A 40 7.39 13.90 14.37
CA ALA A 40 6.10 13.30 14.71
C ALA A 40 6.24 12.31 15.87
N GLU A 41 7.25 11.44 15.86
CA GLU A 41 7.50 10.49 16.96
C GLU A 41 7.79 11.19 18.29
N ARG A 42 8.59 12.27 18.29
CA ARG A 42 8.84 13.06 19.52
C ARG A 42 7.58 13.75 20.03
N TYR A 43 6.80 14.36 19.13
CA TYR A 43 5.53 15.01 19.48
C TYR A 43 4.54 13.99 20.08
N LEU A 44 4.46 12.80 19.49
CA LEU A 44 3.63 11.72 19.98
C LEU A 44 4.14 11.16 21.31
N GLY A 45 5.45 11.06 21.49
CA GLY A 45 6.07 10.68 22.77
C GLY A 45 5.71 11.65 23.89
N SER A 46 5.82 12.96 23.64
CA SER A 46 5.44 13.98 24.62
C SER A 46 3.94 14.00 24.95
N ALA A 47 3.09 13.65 23.98
CA ALA A 47 1.64 13.56 24.20
C ALA A 47 1.24 12.33 25.04
N LEU A 48 2.04 11.26 25.01
CA LEU A 48 1.80 10.01 25.75
C LEU A 48 2.35 10.04 27.19
N GLU A 49 3.30 10.92 27.49
CA GLU A 49 3.90 11.05 28.83
C GLU A 49 3.03 11.82 29.83
N GLY A 50 1.82 12.26 29.44
CA GLY A 50 0.85 12.83 30.38
C GLY A 50 1.31 14.11 31.09
N SER A 51 2.38 14.75 30.63
CA SER A 51 2.90 16.00 31.19
C SER A 51 2.18 17.21 30.58
N TRP A 52 0.85 17.24 30.72
CA TRP A 52 0.10 18.50 30.76
C TRP A 52 -0.26 18.73 32.23
N ASP A 53 0.77 18.86 33.06
CA ASP A 53 0.59 19.29 34.43
C ASP A 53 0.24 20.79 34.41
N GLU A 54 -0.80 21.10 35.17
CA GLU A 54 -1.60 22.31 35.24
C GLU A 54 -0.90 23.66 34.95
N GLY A 55 -1.46 24.43 34.00
CA GLY A 55 -1.11 25.86 33.88
C GLY A 55 -1.43 26.48 32.51
N GLU A 56 -2.60 27.10 32.39
CA GLU A 56 -2.97 28.14 31.43
C GLU A 56 -2.31 28.15 30.04
N ALA A 57 -2.98 27.49 29.08
CA ALA A 57 -3.04 27.99 27.71
C ALA A 57 -4.31 27.47 27.01
N LEU A 58 -5.48 27.85 27.55
CA LEU A 58 -6.72 27.81 26.78
C LEU A 58 -6.62 28.88 25.67
N PHE A 59 -5.97 28.54 24.55
CA PHE A 59 -6.09 29.32 23.32
C PHE A 59 -7.49 29.09 22.74
N GLN A 60 -8.50 29.75 23.33
CA GLN A 60 -9.82 29.85 22.71
C GLN A 60 -9.68 30.68 21.45
N THR A 61 -9.64 30.00 20.29
CA THR A 61 -9.77 30.69 19.01
C THR A 61 -11.24 30.97 18.79
N ALA A 62 -11.71 32.12 19.26
CA ALA A 62 -13.02 32.65 18.93
C ALA A 62 -13.08 32.98 17.43
N SER A 63 -13.82 32.21 16.64
CA SER A 63 -14.17 32.65 15.29
C SER A 63 -15.30 33.68 15.42
N PHE A 64 -15.00 34.95 15.14
CA PHE A 64 -16.06 35.96 15.07
C PHE A 64 -16.80 35.83 13.73
N THR A 65 -18.13 35.88 13.76
CA THR A 65 -18.95 36.08 12.57
C THR A 65 -19.65 37.42 12.74
N ILE A 66 -19.30 38.43 11.92
CA ILE A 66 -20.07 39.68 11.87
C ILE A 66 -21.26 39.43 10.94
N ASP A 67 -22.44 39.33 11.52
CA ASP A 67 -23.70 39.44 10.78
C ASP A 67 -24.06 40.93 10.74
N ALA A 68 -24.00 41.55 9.57
CA ALA A 68 -24.16 42.99 9.37
C ALA A 68 -25.63 43.40 9.13
N SER A 69 -26.59 42.65 9.68
CA SER A 69 -28.02 42.84 9.42
C SER A 69 -28.83 43.46 10.56
N ASP A 70 -28.25 43.73 11.74
CA ASP A 70 -28.98 44.28 12.88
C ASP A 70 -28.28 45.50 13.50
N SER A 71 -29.05 46.52 13.87
CA SER A 71 -28.53 47.84 14.31
C SER A 71 -27.94 47.85 15.72
N ASP A 72 -28.02 46.72 16.44
CA ASP A 72 -27.41 46.52 17.75
C ASP A 72 -26.18 45.63 17.61
N MET A 73 -25.03 46.27 17.40
CA MET A 73 -23.74 45.62 17.16
C MET A 73 -23.20 44.98 18.45
N VAL A 74 -23.71 43.80 18.80
CA VAL A 74 -23.12 42.91 19.81
C VAL A 74 -22.46 41.73 19.08
N PRO A 75 -21.12 41.67 19.00
CA PRO A 75 -20.42 40.52 18.44
C PRO A 75 -20.79 39.24 19.20
N GLN A 76 -21.46 38.31 18.53
CA GLN A 76 -21.70 36.97 19.07
C GLN A 76 -20.41 36.16 18.93
N VAL A 77 -19.73 35.90 20.06
CA VAL A 77 -18.54 35.04 20.09
C VAL A 77 -18.99 33.60 20.32
N ASN A 78 -19.06 32.84 19.23
CA ASN A 78 -19.19 31.38 19.32
C ASN A 78 -17.80 30.77 19.50
N GLY A 79 -17.43 30.45 20.73
CA GLY A 79 -16.21 29.68 21.00
C GLY A 79 -16.38 28.25 20.48
N ARG A 80 -15.54 27.85 19.52
CA ARG A 80 -15.37 26.43 19.17
C ARG A 80 -14.29 25.84 20.06
N SER A 81 -14.43 24.58 20.47
CA SER A 81 -13.35 23.89 21.18
C SER A 81 -12.16 23.74 20.23
N LEU A 82 -10.93 23.76 20.76
CA LEU A 82 -9.76 23.36 19.97
C LEU A 82 -9.89 21.92 19.44
N ASP A 83 -10.67 21.08 20.12
CA ASP A 83 -11.01 19.73 19.66
C ASP A 83 -11.78 19.75 18.34
N ASP A 84 -12.62 20.76 18.10
CA ASP A 84 -13.34 20.95 16.82
C ASP A 84 -12.40 21.39 15.68
N LEU A 85 -11.18 21.83 16.01
CA LEU A 85 -10.14 22.23 15.06
C LEU A 85 -9.08 21.13 14.87
N GLN A 86 -9.10 20.05 15.67
CA GLN A 86 -8.21 18.91 15.49
C GLN A 86 -8.66 18.09 14.28
N THR A 87 -8.11 18.41 13.10
CA THR A 87 -8.34 17.63 11.87
C THR A 87 -7.50 16.34 11.80
N PHE A 88 -6.64 16.10 12.79
CA PHE A 88 -5.71 14.96 12.84
C PHE A 88 -5.40 14.59 14.29
N ASP A 89 -5.52 13.31 14.63
CA ASP A 89 -5.35 12.79 15.99
C ASP A 89 -4.66 11.40 16.01
N LEU A 90 -4.59 10.79 17.19
CA LEU A 90 -4.04 9.44 17.36
C LEU A 90 -4.85 8.36 16.61
N GLY A 91 -6.15 8.58 16.40
CA GLY A 91 -7.00 7.71 15.59
C GLY A 91 -6.58 7.70 14.13
N HIS A 92 -6.27 8.87 13.56
CA HIS A 92 -5.75 8.99 12.19
C HIS A 92 -4.41 8.25 12.03
N LEU A 93 -3.54 8.33 13.03
CA LEU A 93 -2.28 7.58 13.04
C LEU A 93 -2.49 6.07 13.13
N ALA A 94 -3.46 5.62 13.93
CA ALA A 94 -3.83 4.21 14.02
C ALA A 94 -4.37 3.68 12.68
N LEU A 95 -5.26 4.43 12.03
CA LEU A 95 -5.78 4.12 10.69
C LEU A 95 -4.67 4.06 9.65
N ALA A 96 -3.73 5.01 9.66
CA ALA A 96 -2.60 5.02 8.74
C ALA A 96 -1.65 3.81 8.96
N ARG A 97 -1.41 3.43 10.21
CA ARG A 97 -0.64 2.22 10.56
C ARG A 97 -1.36 0.95 10.07
N ASP A 98 -2.68 0.89 10.26
CA ASP A 98 -3.51 -0.23 9.78
C ASP A 98 -3.45 -0.34 8.26
N ALA A 99 -3.73 0.75 7.54
CA ALA A 99 -3.67 0.79 6.08
C ALA A 99 -2.29 0.37 5.55
N ARG A 100 -1.20 0.82 6.18
CA ARG A 100 0.17 0.40 5.83
C ARG A 100 0.39 -1.09 6.06
N ARG A 101 -0.13 -1.66 7.16
CA ARG A 101 -0.06 -3.10 7.45
C ARG A 101 -0.81 -3.89 6.39
N GLN A 102 -2.04 -3.50 6.06
CA GLN A 102 -2.87 -4.14 5.02
C GLN A 102 -2.19 -4.08 3.64
N GLN A 103 -1.58 -2.95 3.31
CA GLN A 103 -0.81 -2.79 2.06
C GLN A 103 0.39 -3.73 2.00
N ASN A 104 1.12 -3.91 3.12
CA ASN A 104 2.25 -4.83 3.17
C ASN A 104 1.80 -6.29 2.98
N CYS A 105 0.73 -6.72 3.64
CA CYS A 105 0.15 -8.06 3.45
C CYS A 105 -0.24 -8.30 1.98
N LEU A 106 -0.89 -7.33 1.34
CA LEU A 106 -1.24 -7.43 -0.08
C LEU A 106 0.00 -7.52 -0.97
N ALA A 107 1.01 -6.71 -0.69
CA ALA A 107 2.25 -6.71 -1.44
C ALA A 107 3.01 -8.04 -1.30
N GLU A 108 3.02 -8.65 -0.11
CA GLU A 108 3.61 -9.97 0.12
C GLU A 108 2.91 -11.03 -0.72
N ALA A 109 1.58 -11.07 -0.71
CA ALA A 109 0.82 -11.97 -1.56
C ALA A 109 1.17 -11.79 -3.05
N VAL A 110 1.20 -10.55 -3.55
CA VAL A 110 1.60 -10.28 -4.95
C VAL A 110 3.03 -10.72 -5.23
N TYR A 111 3.96 -10.49 -4.29
CA TYR A 111 5.36 -10.82 -4.47
C TYR A 111 5.59 -12.33 -4.52
N TYR A 112 5.05 -13.08 -3.58
CA TYR A 112 5.29 -14.52 -3.53
C TYR A 112 4.53 -15.28 -4.61
N GLU A 113 3.32 -14.83 -4.96
CA GLU A 113 2.49 -15.51 -5.96
C GLU A 113 2.78 -15.07 -7.39
N ALA A 114 3.21 -13.81 -7.61
CA ALA A 114 3.19 -13.21 -8.95
C ALA A 114 4.40 -12.33 -9.29
N ARG A 115 5.51 -12.34 -8.52
CA ARG A 115 6.70 -11.53 -8.86
C ARG A 115 7.27 -11.78 -10.26
N GLY A 116 7.09 -12.98 -10.80
CA GLY A 116 7.53 -13.37 -12.15
C GLY A 116 6.49 -13.11 -13.24
N GLU A 117 5.28 -12.71 -12.87
CA GLU A 117 4.20 -12.45 -13.81
C GLU A 117 4.29 -11.05 -14.44
N THR A 118 3.54 -10.88 -15.52
CA THR A 118 3.25 -9.55 -16.09
C THR A 118 2.53 -8.66 -15.07
N LEU A 119 2.53 -7.35 -15.29
CA LEU A 119 1.78 -6.41 -14.44
C LEU A 119 0.29 -6.79 -14.32
N SER A 120 -0.30 -7.28 -15.42
CA SER A 120 -1.69 -7.78 -15.41
C SER A 120 -1.87 -8.98 -14.50
N GLY A 121 -0.92 -9.92 -14.48
CA GLY A 121 -0.95 -11.08 -13.57
C GLY A 121 -0.77 -10.68 -12.10
N GLN A 122 0.09 -9.70 -11.81
CA GLN A 122 0.25 -9.15 -10.46
C GLN A 122 -1.03 -8.44 -9.97
N MET A 123 -1.66 -7.63 -10.83
CA MET A 123 -2.96 -7.00 -10.53
C MET A 123 -4.05 -8.05 -10.34
N ALA A 124 -4.05 -9.13 -11.12
CA ALA A 124 -5.03 -10.21 -11.00
C ALA A 124 -4.97 -10.93 -9.65
N VAL A 125 -3.77 -11.20 -9.11
CA VAL A 125 -3.61 -11.76 -7.75
C VAL A 125 -4.11 -10.78 -6.69
N ALA A 126 -3.75 -9.49 -6.82
CA ALA A 126 -4.25 -8.47 -5.91
C ALA A 126 -5.79 -8.37 -5.94
N GLU A 127 -6.38 -8.46 -7.13
CA GLU A 127 -7.83 -8.46 -7.32
C GLU A 127 -8.49 -9.65 -6.61
N VAL A 128 -7.93 -10.86 -6.69
CA VAL A 128 -8.44 -12.04 -5.97
C VAL A 128 -8.48 -11.81 -4.46
N VAL A 129 -7.41 -11.25 -3.87
CA VAL A 129 -7.37 -10.93 -2.43
C VAL A 129 -8.47 -9.93 -2.08
N LEU A 130 -8.64 -8.86 -2.85
CA LEU A 130 -9.68 -7.85 -2.63
C LEU A 130 -11.09 -8.40 -2.86
N ASN A 131 -11.28 -9.33 -3.80
CA ASN A 131 -12.55 -10.01 -4.02
C ASN A 131 -12.93 -10.90 -2.83
N ARG A 132 -11.95 -11.56 -2.21
CA ARG A 132 -12.16 -12.31 -0.97
C ARG A 132 -12.57 -11.41 0.18
N VAL A 133 -11.87 -10.29 0.38
CA VAL A 133 -12.23 -9.29 1.41
C VAL A 133 -13.68 -8.83 1.27
N ARG A 134 -14.18 -8.67 0.03
CA ARG A 134 -15.57 -8.27 -0.24
C ARG A 134 -16.59 -9.40 -0.08
N HIS A 135 -16.15 -10.66 0.01
CA HIS A 135 -17.02 -11.81 -0.04
C HIS A 135 -17.16 -12.44 1.35
N ARG A 136 -18.41 -12.55 1.83
CA ARG A 136 -18.81 -13.04 3.18
C ARG A 136 -18.23 -14.39 3.65
N ALA A 137 -17.68 -15.20 2.73
CA ALA A 137 -17.08 -16.49 3.06
C ALA A 137 -15.61 -16.39 3.50
N TYR A 138 -15.01 -15.20 3.42
CA TYR A 138 -13.61 -14.96 3.76
C TYR A 138 -13.49 -13.88 4.83
N PRO A 139 -12.30 -13.74 5.46
CA PRO A 139 -12.01 -12.62 6.34
C PRO A 139 -12.26 -11.27 5.67
N ASP A 140 -12.68 -10.30 6.47
CA ASP A 140 -13.10 -8.96 6.05
C ASP A 140 -11.94 -7.96 5.90
N ASN A 141 -10.70 -8.43 6.02
CA ASN A 141 -9.50 -7.60 5.90
C ASN A 141 -8.37 -8.34 5.15
N ILE A 142 -7.48 -7.57 4.52
CA ILE A 142 -6.48 -8.10 3.58
C ILE A 142 -5.51 -9.05 4.28
N CYS A 143 -4.93 -8.67 5.42
CA CYS A 143 -4.04 -9.54 6.16
C CYS A 143 -4.72 -10.84 6.60
N GLY A 144 -5.98 -10.77 7.04
CA GLY A 144 -6.78 -11.95 7.37
C GLY A 144 -6.94 -12.90 6.19
N VAL A 145 -7.16 -12.39 4.97
CA VAL A 145 -7.22 -13.20 3.75
C VAL A 145 -5.86 -13.79 3.37
N VAL A 146 -4.80 -12.99 3.43
CA VAL A 146 -3.45 -13.39 3.02
C VAL A 146 -2.88 -14.47 3.94
N TYR A 147 -3.09 -14.34 5.25
CA TYR A 147 -2.59 -15.28 6.25
C TYR A 147 -3.65 -16.30 6.71
N GLN A 148 -4.75 -16.42 5.96
CA GLN A 148 -5.82 -17.36 6.30
C GLN A 148 -5.29 -18.80 6.39
N GLY A 149 -5.45 -19.43 7.55
CA GLY A 149 -5.05 -20.81 7.80
C GLY A 149 -3.58 -20.99 8.21
N SER A 150 -2.80 -19.92 8.30
CA SER A 150 -1.41 -19.97 8.79
C SER A 150 -1.28 -20.46 10.23
N GLU A 151 -2.34 -20.33 11.01
CA GLU A 151 -2.45 -20.84 12.38
C GLU A 151 -2.82 -22.34 12.46
N ARG A 152 -3.16 -22.98 11.34
CA ARG A 152 -3.72 -24.34 11.30
C ARG A 152 -2.75 -25.32 10.68
N GLN A 153 -2.83 -26.59 11.12
CA GLN A 153 -2.09 -27.70 10.49
C GLN A 153 -2.69 -28.14 9.15
N THR A 154 -3.92 -27.70 8.84
CA THR A 154 -4.66 -28.12 7.64
C THR A 154 -4.18 -27.44 6.34
N GLY A 155 -3.27 -26.48 6.45
CA GLY A 155 -2.66 -25.77 5.33
C GLY A 155 -3.06 -24.29 5.23
N CYS A 156 -2.21 -23.53 4.53
CA CYS A 156 -2.41 -22.11 4.27
C CYS A 156 -3.16 -21.86 2.97
N GLN A 157 -3.90 -20.75 2.94
CA GLN A 157 -4.51 -20.25 1.72
C GLN A 157 -3.46 -19.80 0.68
N PHE A 158 -2.39 -19.14 1.11
CA PHE A 158 -1.24 -18.80 0.27
C PHE A 158 -0.05 -19.61 0.77
N SER A 159 0.60 -20.40 -0.11
CA SER A 159 1.58 -21.41 0.35
C SER A 159 2.75 -20.77 1.09
N PHE A 160 3.16 -19.57 0.67
CA PHE A 160 4.29 -18.84 1.26
C PHE A 160 4.14 -18.57 2.76
N ALA A 161 2.91 -18.54 3.27
CA ALA A 161 2.63 -18.33 4.68
C ALA A 161 2.88 -19.58 5.55
N CYS A 162 2.98 -20.77 4.94
CA CYS A 162 3.23 -22.05 5.62
C CYS A 162 4.52 -22.76 5.17
N ASP A 163 5.03 -22.49 3.97
CA ASP A 163 6.12 -23.27 3.35
C ASP A 163 7.54 -22.75 3.68
N GLY A 164 7.65 -21.77 4.58
CA GLY A 164 8.91 -21.13 4.96
C GLY A 164 9.40 -20.06 3.97
N SER A 165 8.71 -19.80 2.86
CA SER A 165 9.12 -18.74 1.91
C SER A 165 9.11 -17.35 2.55
N ALA A 166 8.21 -17.10 3.50
CA ALA A 166 8.14 -15.87 4.27
C ALA A 166 9.40 -15.60 5.13
N GLU A 167 10.22 -16.62 5.44
CA GLU A 167 11.49 -16.43 6.16
C GLU A 167 12.49 -15.61 5.35
N ARG A 168 12.36 -15.62 4.01
CA ARG A 168 13.17 -14.79 3.10
C ARG A 168 12.41 -13.52 2.78
N ALA A 169 12.80 -12.43 3.43
CA ALA A 169 12.19 -11.11 3.22
C ALA A 169 12.14 -10.71 1.73
N PRO A 170 11.00 -10.17 1.25
CA PRO A 170 10.89 -9.62 -0.09
C PRO A 170 11.92 -8.50 -0.33
N ARG A 171 12.53 -8.47 -1.52
CA ARG A 171 13.59 -7.50 -1.83
C ARG A 171 13.67 -7.13 -3.32
N GLY A 172 14.39 -6.05 -3.60
CA GLY A 172 14.75 -5.65 -4.97
C GLY A 172 13.61 -5.03 -5.77
N ARG A 173 13.74 -5.07 -7.11
CA ARG A 173 12.78 -4.45 -8.04
C ARG A 173 11.39 -5.06 -7.96
N ALA A 174 11.31 -6.39 -7.90
CA ALA A 174 10.05 -7.11 -7.80
C ALA A 174 9.27 -6.75 -6.53
N TRP A 175 9.96 -6.57 -5.39
CA TRP A 175 9.30 -6.14 -4.16
C TRP A 175 8.69 -4.74 -4.28
N ARG A 176 9.47 -3.77 -4.77
CA ARG A 176 8.96 -2.41 -5.00
C ARG A 176 7.77 -2.39 -5.95
N GLN A 177 7.81 -3.21 -7.01
CA GLN A 177 6.67 -3.33 -7.92
C GLN A 177 5.44 -3.92 -7.23
N SER A 178 5.62 -4.96 -6.41
CA SER A 178 4.53 -5.57 -5.64
C SER A 178 3.89 -4.57 -4.66
N GLN A 179 4.70 -3.71 -4.02
CA GLN A 179 4.21 -2.62 -3.18
C GLN A 179 3.41 -1.57 -3.97
N LEU A 180 3.83 -1.24 -5.19
CA LEU A 180 3.11 -0.32 -6.08
C LEU A 180 1.79 -0.92 -6.57
N VAL A 181 1.80 -2.20 -6.95
CA VAL A 181 0.59 -2.96 -7.34
C VAL A 181 -0.40 -2.98 -6.18
N ALA A 182 0.04 -3.34 -4.98
CA ALA A 182 -0.79 -3.35 -3.78
C ALA A 182 -1.42 -1.98 -3.51
N LYS A 183 -0.61 -0.91 -3.53
CA LYS A 183 -1.11 0.47 -3.36
C LYS A 183 -2.15 0.83 -4.43
N HIS A 184 -1.86 0.54 -5.69
CA HIS A 184 -2.74 0.86 -6.81
C HIS A 184 -4.08 0.11 -6.72
N ALA A 185 -4.05 -1.17 -6.33
CA ALA A 185 -5.24 -1.98 -6.13
C ALA A 185 -6.08 -1.51 -4.94
N MET A 186 -5.45 -1.17 -3.81
CA MET A 186 -6.15 -0.65 -2.63
C MET A 186 -6.82 0.70 -2.87
N LEU A 187 -6.23 1.55 -3.72
CA LEU A 187 -6.83 2.81 -4.14
C LEU A 187 -8.02 2.64 -5.12
N GLY A 188 -8.34 1.40 -5.51
CA GLY A 188 -9.43 1.11 -6.44
C GLY A 188 -9.12 1.42 -7.91
N PHE A 189 -7.84 1.66 -8.25
CA PHE A 189 -7.42 2.00 -9.61
C PHE A 189 -7.13 0.77 -10.49
N ALA A 190 -6.99 -0.42 -9.88
CA ALA A 190 -6.73 -1.64 -10.63
C ALA A 190 -7.94 -2.05 -11.49
N PRO A 191 -7.75 -2.35 -12.78
CA PRO A 191 -8.82 -2.86 -13.63
C PRO A 191 -9.28 -4.23 -13.15
N GLN A 192 -10.57 -4.52 -13.26
CA GLN A 192 -11.11 -5.85 -13.00
C GLN A 192 -10.82 -6.77 -14.18
N VAL A 193 -9.76 -7.58 -14.05
CA VAL A 193 -9.27 -8.46 -15.12
C VAL A 193 -9.69 -9.92 -14.90
N THR A 194 -9.98 -10.31 -13.65
CA THR A 194 -10.26 -11.71 -13.29
C THR A 194 -11.73 -12.13 -13.43
N ARG A 195 -12.64 -11.17 -13.69
CA ARG A 195 -14.11 -11.38 -13.67
C ARG A 195 -14.59 -11.91 -12.30
N SER A 196 -14.24 -11.19 -11.24
CA SER A 196 -14.63 -11.49 -9.86
C SER A 196 -14.13 -12.85 -9.35
N ALA A 197 -12.93 -13.27 -9.79
CA ALA A 197 -12.34 -14.52 -9.31
C ALA A 197 -12.00 -14.42 -7.82
N THR A 198 -12.17 -15.54 -7.13
CA THR A 198 -11.81 -15.72 -5.71
C THR A 198 -10.78 -16.84 -5.51
N HIS A 199 -10.39 -17.53 -6.59
CA HIS A 199 -9.41 -18.60 -6.57
C HIS A 199 -8.55 -18.54 -7.83
N PHE A 200 -7.33 -19.03 -7.74
CA PHE A 200 -6.46 -19.26 -8.89
C PHE A 200 -5.50 -20.41 -8.62
N HIS A 201 -4.90 -20.94 -9.67
CA HIS A 201 -3.76 -21.85 -9.59
C HIS A 201 -2.81 -21.63 -10.76
N THR A 202 -1.56 -22.09 -10.63
CA THR A 202 -0.61 -22.16 -11.74
C THR A 202 -1.08 -23.18 -12.77
N ALA A 203 -1.10 -22.81 -14.05
CA ALA A 203 -1.63 -23.61 -15.16
C ALA A 203 -0.94 -24.99 -15.32
N SER A 204 0.24 -25.19 -14.74
CA SER A 204 0.94 -26.47 -14.69
C SER A 204 0.44 -27.44 -13.62
N VAL A 205 -0.53 -27.04 -12.79
CA VAL A 205 -1.10 -27.82 -11.69
C VAL A 205 -2.59 -28.00 -11.92
N ASN A 206 -3.12 -29.18 -11.60
CA ASN A 206 -4.56 -29.48 -11.67
C ASN A 206 -5.11 -29.85 -10.27
N PRO A 207 -5.56 -28.87 -9.48
CA PRO A 207 -6.07 -29.14 -8.15
C PRO A 207 -7.52 -29.65 -8.19
N VAL A 208 -7.82 -30.63 -7.32
CA VAL A 208 -9.16 -31.29 -7.25
C VAL A 208 -10.30 -30.29 -7.06
N TRP A 209 -10.09 -29.22 -6.29
CA TRP A 209 -11.13 -28.21 -6.05
C TRP A 209 -11.54 -27.44 -7.31
N SER A 210 -10.71 -27.40 -8.36
CA SER A 210 -10.96 -26.58 -9.55
C SER A 210 -12.17 -27.06 -10.36
N SER A 211 -12.48 -28.35 -10.34
CA SER A 211 -13.66 -28.92 -11.01
C SER A 211 -14.98 -28.46 -10.39
N SER A 212 -14.96 -27.98 -9.15
CA SER A 212 -16.15 -27.47 -8.44
C SER A 212 -16.40 -25.97 -8.65
N LEU A 213 -15.56 -25.29 -9.43
CA LEU A 213 -15.59 -23.85 -9.65
C LEU A 213 -15.74 -23.50 -11.14
N VAL A 214 -16.16 -22.25 -11.42
CA VAL A 214 -16.26 -21.74 -12.78
C VAL A 214 -14.96 -21.05 -13.15
N GLN A 215 -14.26 -21.58 -14.15
CA GLN A 215 -13.09 -20.92 -14.74
C GLN A 215 -13.51 -19.61 -15.42
N THR A 216 -12.84 -18.51 -15.08
CA THR A 216 -13.19 -17.17 -15.59
C THR A 216 -12.23 -16.69 -16.65
N ARG A 217 -10.92 -16.83 -16.40
CA ARG A 217 -9.86 -16.34 -17.28
C ARG A 217 -8.53 -17.04 -17.00
N GLN A 218 -7.66 -17.08 -17.99
CA GLN A 218 -6.24 -17.34 -17.79
C GLN A 218 -5.45 -16.05 -18.07
N ILE A 219 -4.59 -15.65 -17.13
CA ILE A 219 -3.73 -14.46 -17.25
C ILE A 219 -2.32 -14.89 -16.85
N GLY A 220 -1.39 -14.80 -17.80
CA GLY A 220 -0.04 -15.31 -17.62
C GLY A 220 -0.07 -16.81 -17.28
N TYR A 221 0.62 -17.20 -16.23
CA TYR A 221 0.68 -18.60 -15.79
C TYR A 221 -0.45 -18.98 -14.82
N HIS A 222 -1.41 -18.10 -14.55
CA HIS A 222 -2.51 -18.37 -13.62
C HIS A 222 -3.84 -18.58 -14.33
N VAL A 223 -4.57 -19.60 -13.89
CA VAL A 223 -5.97 -19.84 -14.23
C VAL A 223 -6.84 -19.40 -13.07
N PHE A 224 -7.82 -18.54 -13.33
CA PHE A 224 -8.67 -17.88 -12.33
C PHE A 224 -10.07 -18.49 -12.32
N TYR A 225 -10.67 -18.54 -11.13
CA TYR A 225 -11.97 -19.17 -10.90
C TYR A 225 -12.83 -18.34 -9.94
N ARG A 226 -14.14 -18.46 -10.11
CA ARG A 226 -15.14 -17.93 -9.17
C ARG A 226 -16.09 -19.03 -8.69
N MET A 227 -16.80 -18.74 -7.61
CA MET A 227 -17.89 -19.60 -7.14
C MET A 227 -18.99 -19.67 -8.22
N PRO A 228 -19.54 -20.87 -8.50
CA PRO A 228 -20.69 -20.99 -9.38
C PRO A 228 -21.93 -20.37 -8.74
N ASN A 229 -22.80 -19.83 -9.58
CA ASN A 229 -24.18 -19.54 -9.18
C ASN A 229 -24.98 -20.86 -9.04
N ARG A 230 -26.27 -20.76 -8.65
CA ARG A 230 -27.10 -21.95 -8.43
C ARG A 230 -27.23 -22.84 -9.68
N ALA A 231 -27.50 -22.25 -10.84
CA ALA A 231 -27.66 -22.99 -12.08
C ALA A 231 -26.35 -23.63 -12.55
N GLU A 232 -25.24 -22.90 -12.45
CA GLU A 232 -23.90 -23.42 -12.77
C GLU A 232 -23.50 -24.56 -11.83
N ARG A 233 -23.87 -24.47 -10.55
CA ARG A 233 -23.61 -25.54 -9.58
C ARG A 233 -24.40 -26.80 -9.93
N ASP A 234 -25.67 -26.66 -10.32
CA ASP A 234 -26.48 -27.79 -10.76
C ASP A 234 -25.90 -28.47 -12.02
N LEU A 235 -25.24 -27.73 -12.92
CA LEU A 235 -24.57 -28.28 -14.09
C LEU A 235 -23.28 -29.04 -13.69
N ILE A 236 -22.45 -28.41 -12.86
CA ILE A 236 -21.21 -29.01 -12.32
C ILE A 236 -21.53 -30.32 -11.59
N ASP A 237 -22.54 -30.33 -10.73
CA ASP A 237 -22.93 -31.50 -9.93
C ASP A 237 -23.45 -32.66 -10.80
N ARG A 238 -23.97 -32.36 -12.00
CA ARG A 238 -24.40 -33.37 -13.00
C ARG A 238 -23.27 -33.81 -13.93
N GLY A 239 -22.11 -33.16 -13.89
CA GLY A 239 -21.00 -33.41 -14.80
C GLY A 239 -21.29 -33.03 -16.25
N VAL A 240 -22.11 -31.98 -16.47
CA VAL A 240 -22.53 -31.49 -17.80
C VAL A 240 -21.92 -30.13 -18.09
#